data_AF-A0A9D1N336-F1
#
_entry.id   AF-A0A9D1N336-F1
#
_cell.length_a   1.000
_cell.length_b   1.000
_cell.length_c   1.000
_cell.angle_alpha   90.00
_cell.angle_beta   90.00
_cell.angle_gamma   90.00
#
_symmetry.space_group_name_H-M   'P 1'
#
loop_
_entity.id
_entity.type
_entity.pdbx_description
1 polymer ?
#
loop_
_entity_poly.entity_id
_entity_poly.type
_entity_poly.pdbx_seq_one_letter_code
_entity_poly.pdbx_strand_id
1 'polypeptide(L)' 'AHRALLSYGIAVLENLDLSHAPDGRYRLFAAPLKIAGGEAAPCRALLLTE' A
#
# COMPACT_ATOMS: atom_id res chain seq x y z
N ALA A 1 7.27 12.84 -6.13
CA ALA A 1 6.10 12.06 -5.66
C ALA A 1 6.04 12.00 -4.14
N HIS A 2 6.97 11.28 -3.46
CA HIS A 2 6.99 11.10 -2.01
C HIS A 2 6.68 12.35 -1.18
N ARG A 3 7.45 13.44 -1.34
CA ARG A 3 7.28 14.66 -0.54
C ARG A 3 5.87 15.25 -0.64
N ALA A 4 5.27 15.25 -1.82
CA ALA A 4 3.94 15.81 -2.04
C ALA A 4 2.86 14.93 -1.39
N LEU A 5 2.94 13.60 -1.51
CA LEU A 5 1.95 12.69 -0.90
C LEU A 5 2.08 12.68 0.63
N LEU A 6 3.30 12.54 1.13
CA LEU A 6 3.57 12.48 2.56
C LEU A 6 3.28 13.81 3.27
N SER A 7 3.42 14.96 2.58
CA SER A 7 3.00 16.25 3.16
C SER A 7 1.49 16.35 3.42
N TYR A 8 0.68 15.49 2.79
CA TYR A 8 -0.77 15.37 3.03
C TYR A 8 -1.14 14.14 3.87
N GLY A 9 -0.17 13.43 4.45
CA GLY A 9 -0.44 12.22 5.24
C GLY A 9 -0.91 11.02 4.41
N ILE A 10 -0.66 11.04 3.09
CA ILE A 10 -1.00 9.93 2.19
C ILE A 10 0.16 8.94 2.19
N ALA A 11 -0.11 7.71 2.60
CA ALA A 11 0.87 6.62 2.56
C ALA A 11 1.21 6.25 1.10
N VAL A 12 2.48 5.89 0.87
CA VAL A 12 2.96 5.40 -0.43
C VAL A 12 3.16 3.89 -0.33
N LEU A 13 2.61 3.16 -1.29
CA LEU A 13 2.76 1.70 -1.43
C LEU A 13 3.55 1.42 -2.71
N GLU A 14 4.69 0.76 -2.56
CA GLU A 14 5.66 0.53 -3.65
C GLU A 14 5.88 -0.97 -3.88
N ASN A 15 6.49 -1.30 -5.02
CA ASN A 15 6.89 -2.67 -5.39
C ASN A 15 5.72 -3.68 -5.45
N LEU A 16 4.51 -3.21 -5.79
CA LEU A 16 3.39 -4.10 -6.06
C LEU A 16 3.60 -4.85 -7.37
N ASP A 17 3.28 -6.14 -7.35
CA ASP A 17 3.07 -6.93 -8.55
C ASP A 17 1.57 -6.99 -8.86
N LEU A 18 1.18 -6.35 -9.96
CA LEU A 18 -0.20 -6.33 -10.47
C LEU A 18 -0.35 -7.12 -11.77
N SER A 19 0.69 -7.85 -12.21
CA SER A 19 0.70 -8.57 -13.49
C SER A 19 -0.43 -9.59 -13.64
N HIS A 20 -0.97 -10.07 -12.53
CA HIS A 20 -2.07 -11.02 -12.45
C HIS A 20 -3.37 -10.44 -11.91
N ALA A 21 -3.47 -9.11 -11.72
CA ALA A 21 -4.68 -8.45 -11.25
C ALA A 21 -5.47 -7.89 -12.45
N PRO A 22 -6.61 -8.49 -12.85
CA PRO A 22 -7.44 -7.94 -13.91
C PRO A 22 -8.01 -6.57 -13.52
N ASP A 23 -8.25 -5.71 -14.52
CA ASP A 23 -8.93 -4.43 -14.34
C ASP A 23 -10.28 -4.63 -13.65
N GLY A 24 -10.55 -3.83 -12.62
CA GLY A 24 -11.77 -3.94 -11.83
C GLY A 24 -11.75 -3.13 -10.54
N ARG A 25 -12.81 -3.28 -9.76
CA ARG A 25 -12.88 -2.71 -8.41
C ARG A 25 -12.48 -3.77 -7.40
N TYR A 26 -11.57 -3.41 -6.50
CA TYR A 26 -11.14 -4.24 -5.38
C TYR A 26 -11.13 -3.39 -4.13
N ARG A 27 -11.24 -4.06 -2.98
CA ARG A 27 -10.82 -3.46 -1.72
C ARG A 27 -9.35 -3.79 -1.48
N LEU A 28 -8.50 -2.76 -1.48
CA LEU A 28 -7.08 -2.88 -1.13
C LEU A 28 -6.92 -2.94 0.39
N PHE A 29 -6.23 -3.98 0.88
CA PHE A 29 -5.77 -4.08 2.25
C PHE A 29 -4.25 -4.13 2.28
N ALA A 30 -3.61 -3.16 2.95
CA ALA A 30 -2.16 -3.02 3.02
C ALA A 30 -1.73 -2.65 4.45
N ALA A 31 -1.95 -3.57 5.40
CA ALA A 31 -1.61 -3.33 6.81
C ALA A 31 -0.08 -3.45 7.02
N PRO A 32 0.60 -2.39 7.49
CA PRO A 32 2.03 -2.43 7.79
C PRO A 32 2.32 -3.24 9.06
N LEU A 33 3.51 -3.82 9.15
CA LEU A 33 4.02 -4.27 10.44
C LEU A 33 4.16 -3.09 11.41
N LYS A 34 3.79 -3.31 12.68
CA LYS A 34 3.86 -2.27 13.72
C LYS A 34 5.29 -2.13 14.24
N ILE A 35 6.13 -1.41 13.51
CA ILE A 35 7.54 -1.14 13.85
C ILE A 35 7.62 0.21 14.58
N ALA A 36 8.15 0.21 15.81
CA ALA A 36 8.31 1.44 16.58
C ALA A 36 9.36 2.37 15.95
N GLY A 37 9.02 3.65 15.76
CA GLY A 37 9.91 4.65 15.18
C GLY A 37 10.25 4.44 13.69
N GLY A 38 9.58 3.51 13.01
CA GLY A 38 9.82 3.24 11.59
C GLY A 38 9.20 4.31 10.68
N GLU A 39 9.94 4.72 9.65
CA GLU A 39 9.45 5.61 8.59
C GLU A 39 8.62 4.86 7.53
N ALA A 40 8.85 3.54 7.43
CA ALA A 40 8.12 2.62 6.58
C ALA A 40 8.10 1.23 7.24
N ALA A 41 7.25 0.34 6.73
CA ALA A 41 7.21 -1.05 7.15
C ALA A 41 6.80 -1.94 5.98
N PRO A 42 7.29 -3.19 5.92
CA PRO A 42 6.77 -4.16 4.97
C PRO A 42 5.30 -4.43 5.27
N CYS A 43 4.53 -4.73 4.23
CA CYS A 43 3.15 -5.15 4.35
C CYS A 43 2.87 -6.31 3.39
N ARG A 44 1.86 -7.12 3.72
CA ARG A 44 1.27 -8.05 2.76
C ARG A 44 0.05 -7.35 2.17
N ALA A 45 0.21 -6.78 0.97
CA ALA A 45 -0.89 -6.21 0.24
C ALA A 45 -1.82 -7.32 -0.29
N LEU A 46 -3.13 -7.11 -0.15
CA LEU A 46 -4.18 -8.00 -0.63
C LEU A 46 -5.20 -7.19 -1.42
N LEU A 47 -5.62 -7.71 -2.57
CA LEU A 47 -6.80 -7.27 -3.28
C LEU A 47 -7.95 -8.21 -2.92
N LEU A 48 -9.02 -7.68 -2.35
CA LEU A 48 -10.22 -8.42 -2.01
C LEU A 48 -11.30 -8.10 -3.04
N THR A 49 -11.83 -9.12 -3.70
CA THR A 49 -13.07 -9.04 -4.47
C THR A 49 -14.25 -9.16 -3.50
N GLU A 50 -15.35 -8.48 -3.80
CA GLU A 50 -16.64 -8.80 -3.18
C GLU A 50 -17.23 -10.10 -3.73
#